data_AF-A0A929PUN4-F1
#
_entry.id   AF-A0A929PUN4-F1
#
_cell.length_a   1.000
_cell.length_b   1.000
_cell.length_c   1.000
_cell.angle_alpha   90.00
_cell.angle_beta   90.00
_cell.angle_gamma   90.00
#
_symmetry.space_group_name_H-M   'P 1'
#
loop_
_entity.id
_entity.type
_entity.pdbx_description
1 polymer ?
#
loop_
_entity_poly.entity_id
_entity_poly.type
_entity_poly.pdbx_seq_one_letter_code
_entity_poly.pdbx_strand_id
1 'polypeptide(L)'
;MTETLPFWKRKTLAGMTRAEWESLCDGCGRCCLNKLREEDGPNGEPGRLHWTDVACRLLDTHSCRCSDYENRKATVPDCVKLTARKLEKIDWLPPSCAYRLVAEGKDLYWWHPLVSGDPETVHLAGASVQDKAVSERKAGALEDHIVTWPGRLPPRSARPRAPRKEPA
;
A
#
# COMPACT_ATOMS: atom_id res chain seq x y z
N MET A 1 30.92 15.46 3.00
CA MET A 1 29.56 15.60 3.57
C MET A 1 29.06 14.20 3.86
N THR A 2 28.94 13.81 5.13
CA THR A 2 28.39 12.51 5.52
C THR A 2 26.90 12.51 5.19
N GLU A 3 26.57 11.95 4.02
CA GLU A 3 25.19 11.76 3.60
C GLU A 3 24.52 10.81 4.60
N THR A 4 23.77 11.39 5.54
CA THR A 4 23.05 10.62 6.55
C THR A 4 21.92 9.91 5.84
N LEU A 5 22.01 8.58 5.74
CA LEU A 5 20.98 7.77 5.13
C LEU A 5 19.61 8.07 5.79
N PRO A 6 18.50 8.02 5.02
CA PRO A 6 17.17 8.18 5.60
C PRO A 6 16.85 7.07 6.62
N PHE A 7 15.91 7.35 7.53
CA PHE A 7 15.62 6.44 8.66
C PHE A 7 15.16 5.05 8.19
N TRP A 8 14.39 4.95 7.10
CA TRP A 8 13.90 3.68 6.57
C TRP A 8 14.99 2.79 5.98
N LYS A 9 16.19 3.33 5.73
CA LYS A 9 17.38 2.55 5.32
C LYS A 9 18.27 2.15 6.49
N ARG A 10 18.11 2.78 7.67
CA ARG A 10 18.99 2.58 8.83
C ARG A 10 18.33 1.86 9.99
N LYS A 11 17.01 1.98 10.13
CA LYS A 11 16.24 1.38 11.22
C LYS A 11 15.48 0.17 10.72
N THR A 12 15.42 -0.86 11.55
CA THR A 12 14.45 -1.94 11.37
C THR A 12 13.04 -1.41 11.67
N LEU A 13 12.03 -2.04 11.10
CA LEU A 13 10.62 -1.72 11.37
C LEU A 13 10.27 -1.73 12.87
N ALA A 14 10.87 -2.63 13.65
CA ALA A 14 10.66 -2.71 15.09
C ALA A 14 11.35 -1.56 15.87
N GLY A 15 12.39 -0.94 15.29
CA GLY A 15 13.12 0.18 15.88
C GLY A 15 12.58 1.57 15.50
N MET A 16 11.49 1.64 14.72
CA MET A 16 10.88 2.90 14.33
C MET A 16 9.99 3.47 15.43
N THR A 17 10.03 4.79 15.59
CA THR A 17 9.02 5.50 16.38
C THR A 17 7.65 5.40 15.71
N ARG A 18 6.57 5.69 16.45
CA ARG A 18 5.21 5.74 15.87
C ARG A 18 5.11 6.72 14.70
N ALA A 19 5.73 7.89 14.81
CA ALA A 19 5.70 8.89 13.73
C ALA A 19 6.43 8.39 12.47
N GLU A 20 7.62 7.80 12.63
CA GLU A 20 8.37 7.17 11.52
C GLU A 20 7.56 6.04 10.88
N TRP A 21 6.95 5.17 11.70
CA TRP A 21 6.11 4.08 11.24
C TRP A 21 4.93 4.57 10.39
N GLU A 22 4.12 5.51 10.91
CA GLU A 22 2.96 6.02 10.18
C GLU A 22 3.37 6.76 8.90
N SER A 23 4.55 7.42 8.89
CA SER A 23 5.08 8.11 7.71
C SER A 23 5.49 7.17 6.56
N LEU A 24 5.65 5.87 6.81
CA LEU A 24 5.85 4.88 5.75
C LEU A 24 4.58 4.65 4.93
N CYS A 25 3.39 4.98 5.44
CA CYS A 25 2.18 4.82 4.65
C CYS A 25 2.17 5.82 3.49
N ASP A 26 2.36 5.35 2.26
CA ASP A 26 2.28 6.19 1.06
C ASP A 26 0.86 6.71 0.78
N GLY A 27 -0.17 6.09 1.36
CA GLY A 27 -1.56 6.47 1.10
C GLY A 27 -2.13 5.90 -0.18
N CYS A 28 -1.56 4.83 -0.72
CA CYS A 28 -2.06 4.24 -1.95
C CYS A 28 -3.47 3.65 -1.83
N GLY A 29 -3.95 3.32 -0.61
CA GLY A 29 -5.27 2.74 -0.36
C GLY A 29 -5.41 1.25 -0.71
N ARG A 30 -4.39 0.60 -1.29
CA ARG A 30 -4.46 -0.81 -1.74
C ARG A 30 -4.68 -1.81 -0.60
N CYS A 31 -4.19 -1.49 0.60
CA CYS A 31 -4.44 -2.33 1.78
C CYS A 31 -5.92 -2.33 2.18
N CYS A 32 -6.69 -1.29 1.84
CA CYS A 32 -8.11 -1.14 2.14
C CYS A 32 -9.05 -1.84 1.15
N LEU A 33 -8.52 -2.40 0.05
CA LEU A 33 -9.32 -3.23 -0.86
C LEU A 33 -9.70 -4.54 -0.17
N ASN A 34 -10.89 -5.05 -0.43
CA ASN A 34 -11.27 -6.39 -0.02
C ASN A 34 -10.44 -7.41 -0.82
N LYS A 35 -10.14 -8.55 -0.18
CA LYS A 35 -9.47 -9.67 -0.84
C LYS A 35 -10.30 -10.92 -0.60
N LEU A 36 -10.39 -11.73 -1.63
CA LEU A 36 -10.98 -13.06 -1.54
C LEU A 36 -9.85 -14.07 -1.43
N ARG A 37 -10.05 -15.11 -0.63
CA ARG A 37 -9.15 -16.25 -0.59
C ARG A 37 -9.96 -17.50 -0.87
N GLU A 38 -9.42 -18.34 -1.76
CA GLU A 38 -9.95 -19.68 -1.98
C GLU A 38 -9.84 -20.52 -0.70
N GLU A 39 -10.54 -21.65 -0.66
CA GLU A 39 -10.38 -22.59 0.44
C GLU A 39 -8.93 -23.09 0.54
N ASP A 40 -8.49 -23.36 1.77
CA ASP A 40 -7.16 -23.92 1.99
C ASP A 40 -7.05 -25.29 1.34
N GLY A 41 -5.86 -25.58 0.81
CA GLY A 41 -5.58 -26.84 0.16
C GLY A 41 -5.70 -28.03 1.13
N PRO A 42 -5.85 -29.26 0.62
CA PRO A 42 -6.05 -30.46 1.44
C PRO A 42 -4.92 -30.75 2.44
N ASN A 43 -3.75 -30.13 2.25
CA ASN A 43 -2.58 -30.26 3.12
C ASN A 43 -2.36 -29.04 4.03
N GLY A 44 -3.34 -28.14 4.16
CA GLY A 44 -3.23 -26.90 4.94
C GLY A 44 -2.40 -25.79 4.25
N GLU A 45 -2.17 -25.92 2.95
CA GLU A 45 -1.57 -24.86 2.12
C GLU A 45 -2.57 -23.71 1.97
N PRO A 46 -2.17 -22.44 2.16
CA PRO A 46 -3.08 -21.32 2.07
C PRO A 46 -3.70 -21.21 0.67
N GLY A 47 -5.03 -21.08 0.62
CA GLY A 47 -5.75 -20.92 -0.65
C GLY A 47 -5.27 -19.69 -1.43
N ARG A 48 -5.51 -19.66 -2.75
CA ARG A 48 -5.05 -18.56 -3.60
C ARG A 48 -5.75 -17.26 -3.22
N LEU A 49 -4.95 -16.18 -3.12
CA LEU A 49 -5.45 -14.83 -2.89
C LEU A 49 -5.87 -14.17 -4.21
N HIS A 50 -7.08 -13.63 -4.22
CA HIS A 50 -7.61 -12.77 -5.27
C HIS A 50 -7.79 -11.35 -4.75
N TRP A 51 -7.32 -10.40 -5.55
CA TRP A 51 -7.53 -8.99 -5.28
C TRP A 51 -8.84 -8.54 -5.90
N THR A 52 -9.54 -7.62 -5.23
CA THR A 52 -10.67 -6.90 -5.83
C THR A 52 -10.37 -5.41 -5.91
N ASP A 53 -11.11 -4.68 -6.74
CA ASP A 53 -11.12 -3.21 -6.72
C ASP A 53 -12.16 -2.64 -5.73
N VAL A 54 -12.79 -3.50 -4.93
CA VAL A 54 -13.77 -3.10 -3.93
C VAL A 54 -13.07 -2.61 -2.67
N ALA A 55 -13.19 -1.33 -2.38
CA ALA A 55 -12.67 -0.71 -1.17
C ALA A 55 -13.61 -0.89 0.02
N CYS A 56 -13.03 -1.01 1.23
CA CYS A 56 -13.82 -1.05 2.46
C CYS A 56 -14.66 0.23 2.64
N ARG A 57 -15.74 0.13 3.43
CA ARG A 57 -16.69 1.23 3.65
C ARG A 57 -16.11 2.53 4.22
N LEU A 58 -14.89 2.50 4.77
CA LEU A 58 -14.22 3.67 5.36
C LEU A 58 -13.16 4.29 4.45
N LEU A 59 -12.86 3.69 3.29
CA LEU A 59 -11.93 4.29 2.35
C LEU A 59 -12.67 5.32 1.50
N ASP A 60 -12.17 6.55 1.52
CA ASP A 60 -12.51 7.55 0.51
C ASP A 60 -11.73 7.21 -0.77
N THR A 61 -12.45 6.81 -1.82
CA THR A 61 -11.83 6.32 -3.07
C THR A 61 -11.21 7.44 -3.92
N HIS A 62 -11.46 8.70 -3.60
CA HIS A 62 -10.87 9.84 -4.28
C HIS A 62 -9.53 10.22 -3.63
N SER A 63 -9.53 10.48 -2.32
CA SER A 63 -8.32 10.85 -1.55
C SER A 63 -7.44 9.66 -1.18
N CYS A 64 -7.95 8.42 -1.32
CA CYS A 64 -7.29 7.19 -0.87
C CYS A 64 -6.96 7.17 0.63
N ARG A 65 -7.69 7.95 1.44
CA ARG A 65 -7.54 8.00 2.91
C ARG A 65 -8.71 7.33 3.61
N CYS A 66 -8.41 6.76 4.77
CA CYS A 66 -9.45 6.23 5.64
C CYS A 66 -10.15 7.40 6.35
N SER A 67 -11.47 7.46 6.27
CA SER A 67 -12.29 8.51 6.87
C SER A 67 -12.29 8.48 8.40
N ASP A 68 -11.99 7.32 9.00
CA ASP A 68 -11.91 7.13 10.44
C ASP A 68 -10.77 6.17 10.79
N TYR A 69 -9.54 6.60 10.50
CA TYR A 69 -8.37 5.74 10.70
C TYR A 69 -8.22 5.33 12.17
N GLU A 70 -8.51 6.20 13.12
CA GLU A 70 -8.31 5.91 14.55
C GLU A 70 -9.28 4.85 15.08
N ASN A 71 -10.56 4.90 14.70
CA ASN A 71 -11.57 3.95 15.18
C ASN A 71 -11.92 2.84 14.18
N ARG A 72 -11.19 2.74 13.06
CA ARG A 72 -11.46 1.81 11.94
C ARG A 72 -11.79 0.37 12.34
N LYS A 73 -11.21 -0.15 13.41
CA LYS A 73 -11.44 -1.52 13.90
C LYS A 73 -12.83 -1.74 14.50
N ALA A 74 -13.43 -0.69 15.06
CA ALA A 74 -14.80 -0.77 15.57
C ALA A 74 -15.82 -0.91 14.42
N THR A 75 -15.53 -0.29 13.28
CA THR A 75 -16.44 -0.27 12.12
C THR A 75 -16.13 -1.37 11.09
N VAL A 76 -14.86 -1.73 10.93
CA VAL A 76 -14.35 -2.74 10.00
C VAL A 76 -13.48 -3.72 10.80
N PRO A 77 -14.06 -4.78 11.38
CA PRO A 77 -13.35 -5.73 12.25
C PRO A 77 -12.13 -6.37 11.57
N ASP A 78 -12.24 -6.64 10.26
CA ASP A 78 -11.20 -7.24 9.43
C ASP A 78 -10.06 -6.26 9.10
N CYS A 79 -10.18 -4.98 9.46
CA CYS A 79 -9.11 -4.02 9.26
C CYS A 79 -7.88 -4.38 10.09
N VAL A 80 -6.79 -4.70 9.40
CA VAL A 80 -5.54 -5.11 10.03
C VAL A 80 -4.69 -3.88 10.36
N LYS A 81 -4.44 -3.69 11.66
CA LYS A 81 -3.32 -2.85 12.11
C LYS A 81 -2.02 -3.57 11.79
N LEU A 82 -1.27 -3.03 10.83
CA LEU A 82 0.06 -3.52 10.46
C LEU A 82 1.02 -3.30 11.63
N THR A 83 1.81 -4.33 11.93
CA THR A 83 2.90 -4.29 12.91
C THR A 83 4.05 -5.12 12.36
N ALA A 84 5.29 -4.87 12.79
CA ALA A 84 6.46 -5.61 12.30
C ALA A 84 6.25 -7.14 12.34
N ARG A 85 5.76 -7.67 13.48
CA ARG A 85 5.46 -9.11 13.65
C ARG A 85 4.38 -9.65 12.72
N LYS A 86 3.41 -8.82 12.30
CA LYS A 86 2.35 -9.26 11.39
C LYS A 86 2.81 -9.26 9.94
N LEU A 87 3.70 -8.35 9.58
CA LEU A 87 4.24 -8.27 8.22
C LEU A 87 4.99 -9.55 7.82
N GLU A 88 5.59 -10.25 8.78
CA GLU A 88 6.21 -11.56 8.58
C GLU A 88 5.21 -12.66 8.18
N LYS A 89 3.92 -12.49 8.46
CA LYS A 89 2.86 -13.48 8.23
C LYS A 89 1.86 -13.10 7.15
N ILE A 90 1.92 -11.85 6.67
CA ILE A 90 0.96 -11.32 5.70
C ILE A 90 1.52 -11.51 4.28
N ASP A 91 0.76 -12.19 3.44
CA ASP A 91 1.07 -12.45 2.03
C ASP A 91 0.28 -11.54 1.06
N TRP A 92 -0.68 -10.77 1.58
CA TRP A 92 -1.59 -9.95 0.79
C TRP A 92 -1.18 -8.48 0.63
N LEU A 93 0.02 -8.07 1.04
CA LEU A 93 0.46 -6.68 0.80
C LEU A 93 0.97 -6.49 -0.63
N PRO A 94 0.64 -5.35 -1.27
CA PRO A 94 1.07 -5.10 -2.63
C PRO A 94 2.60 -5.00 -2.69
N PRO A 95 3.23 -5.34 -3.83
CA PRO A 95 4.69 -5.33 -3.96
C PRO A 95 5.31 -3.94 -3.78
N SER A 96 4.53 -2.87 -3.98
CA SER A 96 4.97 -1.49 -3.75
C SER A 96 4.76 -0.98 -2.32
N CYS A 97 4.20 -1.80 -1.42
CA CYS A 97 3.94 -1.37 -0.04
C CYS A 97 5.24 -1.02 0.67
N ALA A 98 5.36 0.22 1.17
CA ALA A 98 6.54 0.69 1.87
C ALA A 98 6.93 -0.20 3.06
N TYR A 99 5.94 -0.64 3.86
CA TYR A 99 6.19 -1.55 4.98
C TYR A 99 6.84 -2.86 4.53
N ARG A 100 6.39 -3.42 3.40
CA ARG A 100 6.95 -4.64 2.83
C ARG A 100 8.37 -4.39 2.30
N LEU A 101 8.57 -3.31 1.55
CA LEU A 101 9.88 -2.95 0.99
C LEU A 101 10.93 -2.79 2.10
N VAL A 102 10.60 -2.03 3.15
CA VAL A 102 11.51 -1.79 4.28
C VAL A 102 11.78 -3.08 5.06
N ALA A 103 10.77 -3.94 5.25
CA ALA A 103 10.98 -5.27 5.87
C ALA A 103 11.96 -6.12 5.05
N GLU A 104 11.89 -6.05 3.72
CA GLU A 104 12.77 -6.75 2.79
C GLU A 104 14.12 -6.04 2.55
N GLY A 105 14.40 -4.93 3.24
CA GLY A 105 15.62 -4.14 3.07
C GLY A 105 15.72 -3.39 1.74
N LYS A 106 14.61 -3.24 1.02
CA LYS A 106 14.50 -2.51 -0.25
C LYS A 106 14.23 -1.03 -0.02
N ASP A 107 14.63 -0.21 -0.99
CA ASP A 107 14.34 1.22 -0.96
C ASP A 107 12.90 1.53 -1.38
N LEU A 108 12.44 2.72 -1.01
CA LEU A 108 11.14 3.25 -1.41
C LEU A 108 11.19 3.76 -2.85
N TYR A 109 10.06 3.63 -3.54
CA TYR A 109 9.93 4.10 -4.91
C TYR A 109 9.94 5.62 -5.00
N TRP A 110 10.20 6.15 -6.20
CA TRP A 110 10.41 7.58 -6.42
C TRP A 110 9.19 8.46 -6.12
N TRP A 111 7.98 7.90 -6.21
CA TRP A 111 6.72 8.57 -5.89
C TRP A 111 6.35 8.47 -4.41
N HIS A 112 7.13 7.78 -3.60
CA HIS A 112 6.81 7.68 -2.19
C HIS A 112 6.95 9.07 -1.56
N PRO A 113 6.02 9.55 -0.70
CA PRO A 113 6.07 10.90 -0.15
C PRO A 113 7.38 11.23 0.60
N LEU A 114 7.96 10.25 1.30
CA LEU A 114 9.28 10.39 1.93
C LEU A 114 10.46 10.58 0.95
N VAL A 115 10.27 10.26 -0.33
CA VAL A 115 11.27 10.39 -1.41
C VAL A 115 10.98 11.60 -2.29
N SER A 116 9.71 11.80 -2.68
CA SER A 116 9.29 12.89 -3.57
C SER A 116 9.02 14.20 -2.84
N GLY A 117 8.67 14.14 -1.55
CA GLY A 117 8.15 15.27 -0.78
C GLY A 117 6.67 15.60 -1.06
N ASP A 118 6.02 14.88 -1.99
CA ASP A 118 4.69 15.22 -2.49
C ASP A 118 3.77 13.97 -2.51
N PRO A 119 2.68 13.93 -1.73
CA PRO A 119 1.73 12.82 -1.73
C PRO A 119 1.03 12.61 -3.07
N GLU A 120 0.89 13.64 -3.91
CA GLU A 120 0.21 13.51 -5.21
C GLU A 120 0.99 12.61 -6.17
N THR A 121 2.31 12.47 -5.97
CA THR A 121 3.13 11.60 -6.82
C THR A 121 2.70 10.13 -6.77
N VAL A 122 2.07 9.68 -5.67
CA VAL A 122 1.51 8.33 -5.55
C VAL A 122 0.38 8.10 -6.56
N HIS A 123 -0.45 9.12 -6.78
CA HIS A 123 -1.51 9.13 -7.78
C HIS A 123 -0.93 9.22 -9.19
N LEU A 124 0.03 10.12 -9.41
CA LEU A 124 0.69 10.31 -10.71
C LEU A 124 1.44 9.06 -11.21
N ALA A 125 2.01 8.28 -10.29
CA ALA A 125 2.64 7.01 -10.61
C ALA A 125 1.62 5.91 -10.94
N GLY A 126 0.34 6.10 -10.61
CA GLY A 126 -0.71 5.09 -10.70
C GLY A 126 -0.61 4.04 -9.59
N ALA A 127 0.09 4.36 -8.50
CA ALA A 127 0.25 3.49 -7.35
C ALA A 127 -1.03 3.44 -6.49
N SER A 128 -1.81 4.53 -6.43
CA SER A 128 -3.04 4.57 -5.65
C SER A 128 -4.22 3.84 -6.30
N VAL A 129 -5.27 3.63 -5.50
CA VAL A 129 -6.57 3.10 -5.90
C VAL A 129 -7.51 4.15 -6.50
N GLN A 130 -7.08 5.41 -6.54
CA GLN A 130 -7.87 6.52 -7.07
C GLN A 130 -8.33 6.20 -8.49
N ASP A 131 -9.60 6.51 -8.77
CA ASP A 131 -10.29 6.27 -10.03
C ASP A 131 -10.33 4.80 -10.50
N LYS A 132 -9.95 3.86 -9.63
CA LYS A 132 -9.97 2.42 -9.91
C LYS A 132 -10.85 1.64 -8.94
N ALA A 133 -11.06 2.15 -7.73
CA ALA A 133 -11.78 1.43 -6.69
C ALA A 133 -13.24 1.89 -6.53
N VAL A 134 -14.11 0.92 -6.22
CA VAL A 134 -15.51 1.13 -5.88
C VAL A 134 -15.73 0.82 -4.40
N SER A 135 -16.60 1.58 -3.71
CA SER A 135 -16.92 1.26 -2.31
C SER A 135 -17.73 -0.04 -2.21
N GLU A 136 -17.45 -0.87 -1.21
CA GLU A 136 -18.21 -2.10 -0.90
C GLU A 136 -19.70 -1.86 -0.71
N ARG A 137 -20.10 -0.64 -0.32
CA ARG A 137 -21.51 -0.26 -0.21
C ARG A 137 -22.25 -0.20 -1.55
N LYS A 138 -21.51 -0.16 -2.67
CA LYS A 138 -22.03 0.02 -4.03
C LYS A 138 -21.65 -1.12 -4.99
N ALA A 139 -20.62 -1.91 -4.67
CA ALA A 139 -20.02 -2.87 -5.59
C ALA A 139 -20.91 -4.09 -5.90
N GLY A 140 -21.69 -4.57 -4.92
CA GLY A 140 -22.38 -5.86 -5.02
C GLY A 140 -21.47 -7.02 -4.59
N ALA A 141 -21.54 -8.16 -5.29
CA ALA A 141 -20.74 -9.35 -5.00
C ALA A 141 -19.26 -9.08 -5.28
N LEU A 142 -18.34 -9.56 -4.44
CA LEU A 142 -16.90 -9.27 -4.58
C LEU A 142 -16.26 -10.02 -5.74
N GLU A 143 -16.84 -11.15 -6.11
CA GLU A 143 -16.43 -12.08 -7.16
C GLU A 143 -16.48 -11.42 -8.55
N ASP A 144 -17.40 -10.48 -8.76
CA ASP A 144 -17.54 -9.72 -10.00
C ASP A 144 -16.46 -8.63 -10.17
N HIS A 145 -15.68 -8.39 -9.12
CA HIS A 145 -14.72 -7.28 -9.03
C HIS A 145 -13.27 -7.76 -8.92
N ILE A 146 -12.99 -9.00 -9.31
CA ILE A 146 -11.64 -9.57 -9.24
C ILE A 146 -10.73 -8.87 -10.27
N VAL A 147 -9.63 -8.30 -9.78
CA VAL A 147 -8.65 -7.56 -10.57
C VAL A 147 -7.22 -7.99 -10.23
N THR A 148 -6.24 -7.67 -11.09
CA THR A 148 -4.84 -8.07 -10.85
C THR A 148 -3.89 -6.90 -10.59
N TRP A 149 -4.30 -5.67 -10.86
CA TRP A 149 -3.43 -4.50 -10.75
C TRP A 149 -2.91 -4.20 -9.33
N PRO A 150 -3.63 -4.48 -8.21
CA PRO A 150 -3.10 -4.18 -6.88
C PRO A 150 -1.87 -5.03 -6.54
N GLY A 151 -1.83 -6.27 -7.01
CA GLY A 151 -0.70 -7.20 -6.87
C GLY A 151 0.47 -6.94 -7.82
N ARG A 152 0.37 -5.93 -8.70
CA ARG A 152 1.42 -5.57 -9.66
C ARG A 152 2.04 -4.22 -9.32
N LEU A 153 3.29 -4.03 -9.75
CA LEU A 153 3.90 -2.70 -9.72
C LEU A 153 3.17 -1.76 -10.68
N PRO A 154 3.04 -0.47 -10.32
CA PRO A 154 2.42 0.49 -11.21
C PRO A 154 3.22 0.66 -12.52
N PRO A 155 2.55 0.99 -13.63
CA PRO A 155 3.18 1.09 -14.95
C PRO A 155 4.26 2.19 -15.01
N ARG A 156 4.14 3.25 -14.20
CA ARG A 156 5.13 4.33 -14.09
C ARG A 156 6.10 4.09 -12.93
N SER A 157 6.52 2.85 -12.73
CA SER A 157 7.38 2.47 -11.62
C SER A 157 8.85 2.88 -11.80
N ALA A 158 9.28 3.13 -13.03
CA ALA A 158 10.60 3.69 -13.31
C ALA A 158 10.62 5.19 -12.97
N ARG A 159 11.74 5.67 -12.39
CA ARG A 159 11.96 7.11 -12.15
C ARG A 159 11.78 7.87 -13.47
N PRO A 160 10.96 8.94 -13.51
CA PRO A 160 11.00 9.86 -14.65
C PRO A 160 12.43 10.39 -14.78
N ARG A 161 12.97 10.40 -16.00
CA ARG A 161 14.28 11.01 -16.26
C ARG A 161 14.20 12.47 -15.82
N ALA A 162 15.18 12.92 -15.04
CA ALA A 162 15.27 14.34 -14.68
C ALA A 162 15.24 15.18 -15.97
N PRO A 163 14.53 16.32 -16.00
CA PRO A 163 14.62 17.23 -17.13
C PRO A 163 16.09 17.59 -17.32
N ARG A 164 16.60 17.47 -18.55
CA ARG A 164 17.93 17.99 -18.88
C ARG A 164 17.89 19.47 -18.55
N LYS A 165 18.71 19.91 -17.59
CA LYS A 165 18.96 21.34 -17.42
C LYS A 165 19.58 21.82 -18.73
N GLU A 166 18.83 22.57 -19.53
CA GLU A 166 19.41 23.32 -20.64
C GLU A 166 20.45 24.27 -20.04
N PRO A 167 21.70 24.25 -20.53
CA PRO A 167 22.67 25.25 -20.13
C PRO A 167 22.17 26.61 -20.64
N ALA A 168 22.05 27.56 -19.72
CA ALA A 168 21.83 28.98 -20.02
C ALA A 168 23.06 29.58 -20.72
#